data_AF-A0A2M7NVR5-F1
#
_entry.id   AF-A0A2M7NVR5-F1
#
_cell.length_a   1.000
_cell.length_b   1.000
_cell.length_c   1.000
_cell.angle_alpha   90.00
_cell.angle_beta   90.00
_cell.angle_gamma   90.00
#
_symmetry.space_group_name_H-M   'P 1'
#
loop_
_entity.id
_entity.type
_entity.pdbx_description
1 polymer ?
#
loop_
_entity_poly.entity_id
_entity_poly.type
_entity_poly.pdbx_seq_one_letter_code
_entity_poly.pdbx_strand_id
1 'polypeptide(L)'
;MNTAEVADFDALPGIGKVTAVRIVDYRNNTGLFTAKEDLLKVPRFTKKQFEKIKDYITVTAPSEKPEGLEYVQPVQEEKIEKKLSPEETEKLKKQLYFRGLKLYQAKKFAQAITEFEKILEIDPSHPQSLRIIEKCKQELGR
;
A
#
# COMPACT_ATOMS: atom_id res chain seq x y z
N MET A 1 12.97 4.79 -11.63
CA MET A 1 11.78 5.61 -11.30
C MET A 1 11.03 5.08 -10.08
N ASN A 2 10.65 3.80 -10.02
CA ASN A 2 9.87 3.24 -8.89
C ASN A 2 10.61 3.27 -7.54
N THR A 3 11.94 3.30 -7.56
CA THR A 3 12.82 3.37 -6.38
C THR A 3 13.33 4.79 -6.05
N ALA A 4 13.03 5.78 -6.89
CA ALA A 4 13.57 7.13 -6.73
C ALA A 4 12.87 7.91 -5.59
N GLU A 5 13.64 8.76 -4.92
CA GLU A 5 13.17 9.66 -3.86
C GLU A 5 12.85 11.06 -4.40
N VAL A 6 12.27 11.91 -3.55
CA VAL A 6 11.91 13.29 -3.93
C VAL A 6 13.13 14.08 -4.42
N ALA A 7 14.30 13.88 -3.82
CA ALA A 7 15.54 14.55 -4.22
C ALA A 7 15.99 14.14 -5.63
N ASP A 8 15.86 12.86 -5.98
CA ASP A 8 16.20 12.35 -7.31
C ASP A 8 15.31 12.97 -8.40
N PHE A 9 14.02 13.13 -8.11
CA PHE A 9 13.09 13.78 -9.03
C PHE A 9 13.32 15.29 -9.11
N ASP A 10 13.70 15.96 -8.02
CA ASP A 10 14.02 17.40 -8.00
C ASP A 10 15.29 17.72 -8.80
N ALA A 11 16.22 16.76 -8.91
CA ALA A 11 17.40 16.90 -9.75
C ALA A 11 17.10 16.84 -11.26
N LEU A 12 15.87 16.48 -11.67
CA LEU A 12 15.52 16.34 -13.09
C LEU A 12 15.16 17.68 -13.74
N PRO A 13 15.61 17.92 -14.99
CA PRO A 13 15.37 19.19 -15.67
C PRO A 13 13.87 19.43 -15.91
N GLY A 14 13.33 20.47 -15.26
CA GLY A 14 11.93 20.85 -15.36
C GLY A 14 10.99 20.22 -14.32
N ILE A 15 11.54 19.47 -13.37
CA ILE A 15 10.85 18.96 -12.20
C ILE A 15 11.43 19.66 -10.98
N GLY A 16 10.61 20.48 -10.32
CA GLY A 16 10.97 21.04 -9.01
C GLY A 16 10.38 20.23 -7.87
N LYS A 17 10.83 20.52 -6.65
CA LYS A 17 10.48 19.85 -5.40
C LYS A 17 8.99 19.58 -5.24
N VAL A 18 8.14 20.54 -5.60
CA VAL A 18 6.68 20.41 -5.51
C VAL A 18 6.15 19.32 -6.45
N THR A 19 6.70 19.23 -7.66
CA THR A 19 6.34 18.19 -8.63
C THR A 19 6.93 16.84 -8.23
N ALA A 20 8.17 16.83 -7.73
CA ALA A 20 8.82 15.64 -7.22
C ALA A 20 8.02 14.98 -6.08
N VAL A 21 7.58 15.77 -5.09
CA VAL A 21 6.72 15.30 -4.00
C VAL A 21 5.44 14.67 -4.56
N ARG A 22 4.79 15.31 -5.54
CA ARG A 22 3.56 14.78 -6.15
C ARG A 22 3.76 13.45 -6.87
N ILE A 23 4.91 13.25 -7.52
CA ILE A 23 5.21 11.98 -8.19
C ILE A 23 5.33 10.86 -7.14
N VAL A 24 6.01 11.13 -6.03
CA VAL A 24 6.14 10.19 -4.91
C VAL A 24 4.80 9.94 -4.22
N ASP A 25 4.01 10.98 -3.95
CA ASP A 25 2.65 10.87 -3.41
C ASP A 25 1.75 10.05 -4.32
N TYR A 26 1.79 10.31 -5.63
CA TYR A 26 1.02 9.55 -6.61
C TYR A 26 1.40 8.06 -6.59
N ARG A 27 2.70 7.75 -6.50
CA ARG A 27 3.20 6.37 -6.34
C ARG A 27 2.68 5.72 -5.06
N ASN A 28 2.68 6.45 -3.95
CA ASN A 28 2.26 5.92 -2.65
C ASN A 28 0.74 5.65 -2.59
N ASN A 29 -0.06 6.50 -3.26
CA ASN A 29 -1.51 6.41 -3.26
C ASN A 29 -2.07 5.49 -4.36
N THR A 30 -1.49 5.52 -5.57
CA THR A 30 -1.99 4.78 -6.74
C THR A 30 -1.30 3.43 -6.92
N GLY A 31 -0.04 3.30 -6.50
CA GLY A 31 0.80 2.14 -6.74
C GLY A 31 2.01 2.46 -7.62
N LEU A 32 2.84 1.44 -7.87
CA LEU A 32 4.04 1.57 -8.70
C LEU A 32 3.69 1.93 -10.14
N PHE A 33 4.55 2.72 -10.76
CA PHE A 33 4.40 3.06 -12.17
C PHE A 33 4.75 1.85 -13.02
N THR A 34 3.84 1.49 -13.93
CA THR A 34 4.03 0.37 -14.86
C THR A 34 4.52 0.83 -16.22
N ALA A 35 4.19 2.06 -16.59
CA ALA A 35 4.68 2.74 -17.78
C ALA A 35 5.20 4.14 -17.46
N LYS A 36 6.08 4.67 -18.30
CA LYS A 36 6.56 6.07 -18.19
C LYS A 36 5.40 7.06 -18.36
N GLU A 37 4.40 6.72 -19.19
CA GLU A 37 3.22 7.55 -19.41
C GLU A 37 2.32 7.71 -18.17
N ASP A 38 2.43 6.83 -17.15
CA ASP A 38 1.66 7.00 -15.91
C ASP A 38 2.01 8.32 -15.20
N LEU A 39 3.19 8.90 -15.45
CA LEU A 39 3.52 10.23 -14.93
C LEU A 39 2.54 11.31 -15.42
N LEU A 40 1.92 11.15 -16.59
CA LEU A 40 0.91 12.10 -17.10
C LEU A 40 -0.39 12.07 -16.28
N LYS A 41 -0.62 11.03 -15.48
CA LYS A 41 -1.75 10.94 -14.56
C LYS A 41 -1.48 11.69 -13.24
N VAL A 42 -0.23 12.10 -12.98
CA VAL A 42 0.14 12.85 -11.79
C VAL A 42 -0.49 14.26 -11.85
N PRO A 43 -1.18 14.72 -10.79
CA PRO A 43 -1.83 16.02 -10.78
C PRO A 43 -0.85 17.16 -11.07
N ARG A 44 -1.21 18.05 -12.01
CA ARG A 44 -0.38 19.18 -12.46
C ARG A 44 0.98 18.78 -13.07
N PHE A 45 1.16 17.51 -13.45
CA PHE A 45 2.26 17.09 -14.29
C PHE A 45 1.88 17.27 -15.76
N THR A 46 2.76 17.89 -16.54
CA THR A 46 2.47 18.23 -17.93
C THR A 46 3.29 17.41 -18.92
N LYS A 47 2.76 17.23 -20.13
CA LYS A 47 3.50 16.55 -21.22
C LYS A 47 4.84 17.24 -21.54
N LYS A 48 4.92 18.57 -21.41
CA LYS A 48 6.19 19.31 -21.57
C LYS A 48 7.25 18.92 -20.54
N GLN A 49 6.83 18.64 -19.30
CA GLN A 49 7.75 18.16 -18.25
C GLN A 49 8.15 16.72 -18.52
N PHE A 50 7.18 15.88 -18.92
CA PHE A 50 7.44 14.51 -19.33
C PHE A 50 8.50 14.42 -20.43
N GLU A 51 8.37 15.21 -21.50
CA GLU A 51 9.29 15.16 -22.64
C GLU A 51 10.73 15.56 -22.29
N LYS A 52 10.93 16.39 -21.26
CA LYS A 52 12.25 16.77 -20.77
C LYS A 52 12.92 15.68 -19.95
N ILE A 53 12.14 14.86 -19.26
CA ILE A 53 12.65 13.84 -18.34
C ILE A 53 12.52 12.41 -18.87
N LYS A 54 11.76 12.18 -19.94
CA LYS A 54 11.44 10.84 -20.47
C LYS A 54 12.68 9.98 -20.77
N ASP A 55 13.79 10.64 -21.12
CA ASP A 55 15.07 10.00 -21.46
C ASP A 55 15.95 9.75 -20.22
N TYR A 56 15.63 10.39 -19.10
CA TYR A 56 16.32 10.26 -17.80
C TYR A 56 15.61 9.31 -16.84
N ILE A 57 14.37 8.91 -17.16
CA ILE A 57 13.57 8.03 -16.32
C ILE A 57 13.44 6.65 -16.96
N THR A 58 13.59 5.62 -16.13
CA THR A 58 13.34 4.23 -16.54
C THR A 58 12.33 3.59 -15.59
N VAL A 59 11.36 2.90 -16.18
CA VAL A 59 10.39 2.09 -15.44
C VAL A 59 10.87 0.65 -15.46
N THR A 60 11.32 0.16 -14.31
CA THR A 60 11.59 -1.25 -14.10
C THR A 60 10.24 -1.92 -13.85
N ALA A 61 9.58 -2.35 -14.93
CA ALA A 61 8.43 -3.22 -14.81
C ALA A 61 8.88 -4.57 -14.23
N PRO A 62 8.13 -5.20 -13.31
CA PRO A 62 8.33 -6.60 -13.00
C PRO A 62 7.81 -7.42 -14.18
N SER A 63 8.63 -7.63 -15.21
CA SER A 63 8.38 -8.64 -16.24
C SER A 63 8.92 -9.98 -15.74
N GLU A 64 8.04 -10.97 -15.64
CA GLU A 64 8.27 -12.30 -15.05
C GLU A 64 9.35 -13.16 -15.77
N LYS A 65 10.07 -13.95 -14.95
CA LYS A 65 10.95 -15.12 -15.21
C LYS A 65 12.35 -14.91 -15.80
N PRO A 66 13.42 -15.10 -15.01
CA PRO A 66 14.64 -15.70 -15.52
C PRO A 66 14.51 -17.24 -15.45
N GLU A 67 14.38 -17.88 -16.60
CA GLU A 67 14.62 -19.31 -16.75
C GLU A 67 16.14 -19.55 -16.63
N GLY A 68 16.54 -20.25 -15.57
CA GLY A 68 17.85 -20.90 -15.44
C GLY A 68 19.07 -20.00 -15.22
N LEU A 69 19.51 -19.83 -13.98
CA LEU A 69 20.73 -20.49 -13.46
C LEU A 69 21.07 -20.03 -12.03
N GLU A 70 21.13 -21.04 -11.17
CA GLU A 70 21.83 -21.19 -9.88
C GLU A 70 21.51 -20.31 -8.65
N TYR A 71 21.12 -21.02 -7.59
CA TYR A 71 20.91 -20.54 -6.22
C TYR A 71 22.23 -20.22 -5.52
N VAL A 72 22.29 -19.05 -4.89
CA VAL A 72 23.01 -18.86 -3.61
C VAL A 72 22.09 -18.16 -2.62
N GLN A 73 21.68 -18.86 -1.57
CA GLN A 73 21.20 -18.29 -0.31
C GLN A 73 22.33 -18.37 0.73
N PRO A 74 22.35 -17.57 1.81
CA PRO A 74 21.29 -16.68 2.31
C PRO A 74 21.78 -15.26 2.66
N VAL A 75 21.06 -14.22 2.26
CA VAL A 75 21.11 -12.91 2.92
C VAL A 75 19.70 -12.37 3.07
N GLN A 76 19.44 -11.80 4.25
CA GLN A 76 18.14 -11.64 4.91
C GLN A 76 16.96 -11.25 4.01
N GLU A 77 15.84 -11.93 4.23
CA GLU A 77 14.49 -11.44 3.92
C GLU A 77 14.26 -10.10 4.62
N GLU A 78 14.61 -9.00 3.97
CA GLU A 78 13.98 -7.72 4.27
C GLU A 78 12.67 -7.66 3.49
N LYS A 79 11.68 -8.39 4.03
CA LYS A 79 10.27 -8.09 3.86
C LYS A 79 10.10 -6.66 4.37
N ILE A 80 10.20 -5.67 3.48
CA ILE A 80 9.87 -4.28 3.80
C ILE A 80 8.35 -4.26 4.00
N GLU A 81 7.92 -4.71 5.17
CA GLU A 81 6.66 -4.38 5.77
C GLU A 81 6.52 -2.87 5.66
N LYS A 82 5.54 -2.40 4.88
CA LYS A 82 5.00 -1.06 5.04
C LYS A 82 4.60 -0.94 6.51
N LYS A 83 5.50 -0.46 7.37
CA LYS A 83 5.13 0.11 8.66
C LYS A 83 4.29 1.33 8.32
N LEU A 84 2.97 1.13 8.19
CA LEU A 84 2.00 2.20 8.31
C LEU A 84 2.40 3.00 9.55
N SER A 85 2.41 4.33 9.45
CA SER A 85 2.72 5.15 10.62
C SER A 85 1.76 4.79 11.76
N PRO A 86 2.15 4.91 13.03
CA PRO A 86 1.28 4.59 14.17
C PRO A 86 -0.09 5.25 14.10
N GLU A 87 -0.19 6.43 13.48
CA GLU A 87 -1.45 7.14 13.25
C GLU A 87 -2.33 6.48 12.17
N GLU A 88 -1.73 5.93 11.12
CA GLU A 88 -2.44 5.25 10.04
C GLU A 88 -2.92 3.87 10.47
N THR A 89 -2.12 3.14 11.25
CA THR A 89 -2.54 1.87 11.85
C THR A 89 -3.71 2.08 12.81
N GLU A 90 -3.66 3.12 13.64
CA GLU A 90 -4.76 3.47 14.55
C GLU A 90 -6.04 3.87 13.81
N LYS A 91 -5.91 4.68 12.74
CA LYS A 91 -7.04 5.05 11.89
C LYS A 91 -7.67 3.84 11.20
N LEU A 92 -6.84 2.93 10.68
CA LEU A 92 -7.29 1.72 10.02
C LEU A 92 -7.99 0.76 10.99
N LYS A 93 -7.43 0.55 12.20
CA LYS A 93 -8.07 -0.23 13.27
C LYS A 93 -9.47 0.30 13.59
N LYS A 94 -9.60 1.61 13.80
CA LYS A 94 -10.90 2.25 14.05
C LYS A 94 -11.88 2.01 12.91
N GLN A 95 -11.45 2.20 11.66
CA GLN A 95 -12.30 2.01 10.49
C GLN A 95 -12.79 0.57 10.35
N LEU A 96 -11.89 -0.41 10.49
CA LEU A 96 -12.22 -1.84 10.47
C LEU A 96 -13.18 -2.19 11.62
N TYR A 97 -12.95 -1.65 12.81
CA TYR A 97 -13.80 -1.90 13.97
C TYR A 97 -15.22 -1.40 13.77
N PHE A 98 -15.41 -0.17 13.29
CA PHE A 98 -16.74 0.37 12.98
C PHE A 98 -17.45 -0.43 11.88
N ARG A 99 -16.71 -0.87 10.86
CA ARG A 99 -17.27 -1.71 9.79
C ARG A 99 -17.69 -3.08 10.30
N GLY A 100 -16.86 -3.73 11.12
CA GLY A 100 -17.18 -4.98 11.80
C GLY A 100 -18.43 -4.87 12.69
N LEU A 101 -18.55 -3.81 13.48
CA LEU A 101 -19.73 -3.55 14.30
C LEU A 101 -21.01 -3.36 13.46
N LYS A 102 -20.92 -2.65 12.33
CA LYS A 102 -22.06 -2.46 11.42
C LYS A 102 -22.51 -3.80 10.82
N LEU A 103 -21.56 -4.66 10.45
CA LEU A 103 -21.84 -6.01 9.96
C LEU A 103 -22.45 -6.90 11.05
N TYR A 104 -21.94 -6.79 12.28
CA TYR A 104 -22.49 -7.49 13.45
C TYR A 104 -23.94 -7.10 13.73
N GLN A 105 -24.26 -5.80 13.73
CA GLN A 105 -25.63 -5.31 13.89
C GLN A 105 -26.54 -5.78 12.75
N ALA A 106 -26.00 -5.91 11.53
CA ALA A 106 -26.70 -6.47 10.38
C ALA A 106 -26.80 -8.01 10.40
N LYS A 107 -26.40 -8.69 11.50
CA LYS A 107 -26.32 -10.15 11.64
C LYS A 107 -25.45 -10.85 10.59
N LYS A 108 -24.56 -10.12 9.92
CA LYS A 108 -23.60 -10.65 8.94
C LYS A 108 -22.35 -11.13 9.65
N PHE A 109 -22.49 -12.15 10.50
CA PHE A 109 -21.45 -12.59 11.43
C PHE A 109 -20.17 -13.05 10.74
N ALA A 110 -20.24 -13.79 9.63
CA ALA A 110 -19.06 -14.23 8.90
C ALA A 110 -18.22 -13.05 8.38
N GLN A 111 -18.88 -12.02 7.84
CA GLN A 111 -18.19 -10.81 7.37
C GLN A 111 -17.65 -9.97 8.53
N ALA A 112 -18.39 -9.92 9.64
CA ALA A 112 -17.95 -9.23 10.84
C ALA A 112 -16.65 -9.85 11.39
N ILE A 113 -16.58 -11.18 11.48
CA ILE A 113 -15.38 -11.92 11.92
C ILE A 113 -14.17 -11.53 11.07
N THR A 114 -14.28 -11.56 9.74
CA THR A 114 -13.18 -11.20 8.85
C THR A 114 -12.69 -9.77 9.06
N GLU A 115 -13.58 -8.81 9.31
CA GLU A 115 -13.17 -7.42 9.58
C GLU A 115 -12.46 -7.28 10.94
N PHE A 116 -12.87 -8.04 11.96
CA PHE A 116 -12.20 -8.06 13.25
C PHE A 116 -10.87 -8.83 13.22
N GLU A 117 -10.74 -9.88 12.40
CA GLU A 117 -9.49 -10.62 12.20
C GLU A 117 -8.41 -9.72 11.61
N LYS A 118 -8.76 -8.85 10.66
CA LYS A 118 -7.84 -7.83 10.13
C LYS A 118 -7.32 -6.86 11.19
N ILE A 119 -8.10 -6.61 12.23
CA ILE A 119 -7.63 -5.79 13.37
C ILE A 119 -6.61 -6.59 14.17
N LEU A 120 -6.79 -7.90 14.33
CA LEU A 120 -5.84 -8.78 15.01
C LEU A 120 -4.55 -8.98 14.20
N GLU A 121 -4.58 -8.81 12.88
CA GLU A 121 -3.36 -8.74 12.06
C GLU A 121 -2.50 -7.51 12.40
N ILE A 122 -3.13 -6.41 12.85
CA ILE A 122 -2.45 -5.15 13.22
C ILE A 122 -2.11 -5.14 14.72
N ASP A 123 -3.06 -5.52 15.56
CA ASP A 123 -2.95 -5.61 17.01
C ASP A 123 -3.49 -6.96 17.48
N PRO A 124 -2.64 -8.00 17.53
CA PRO A 124 -3.01 -9.34 17.95
C PRO A 124 -3.61 -9.39 19.36
N SER A 125 -3.30 -8.40 20.19
CA SER A 125 -3.77 -8.31 21.57
C SER A 125 -5.05 -7.49 21.71
N HIS A 126 -5.73 -7.12 20.62
CA HIS A 126 -6.91 -6.26 20.66
C HIS A 126 -8.12 -6.95 21.34
N PRO A 127 -8.48 -6.58 22.58
CA PRO A 127 -9.42 -7.36 23.39
C PRO A 127 -10.86 -7.29 22.87
N GLN A 128 -11.24 -6.19 22.24
CA GLN A 128 -12.60 -6.02 21.71
C GLN A 128 -12.85 -6.91 20.49
N SER A 129 -11.87 -7.03 19.59
CA SER A 129 -12.00 -7.89 18.39
C SER A 129 -12.16 -9.35 18.78
N LEU A 130 -11.30 -9.86 19.69
CA LEU A 130 -11.37 -11.24 20.16
C LEU A 130 -12.75 -11.57 20.74
N ARG A 131 -13.26 -10.70 21.62
CA ARG A 131 -14.56 -10.90 22.27
C ARG A 131 -15.73 -10.90 21.28
N ILE A 132 -15.70 -10.05 20.25
CA ILE A 132 -16.77 -10.00 19.25
C ILE A 132 -16.68 -11.17 18.27
N ILE A 133 -15.47 -11.56 17.85
CA ILE A 133 -15.27 -12.75 16.99
C ILE A 133 -15.84 -13.99 17.67
N GLU A 134 -15.55 -14.20 18.96
CA GLU A 134 -16.07 -15.32 19.73
C GLU A 134 -17.60 -15.35 19.74
N LYS A 135 -18.23 -14.21 20.02
CA LYS A 135 -19.70 -14.06 19.95
C LYS A 135 -20.24 -14.36 18.55
N CYS A 136 -19.61 -13.83 17.50
CA CYS A 136 -20.02 -14.10 16.12
C CYS A 136 -19.92 -15.58 15.77
N LYS A 137 -18.88 -16.28 16.24
CA LYS A 137 -18.71 -17.73 16.03
C LYS A 137 -19.78 -18.53 16.77
N GLN A 138 -20.15 -18.14 17.98
CA GLN A 138 -21.26 -18.75 18.71
C GLN A 138 -22.60 -18.59 17.97
N GLU A 139 -22.90 -17.40 17.44
CA GLU A 139 -24.15 -17.15 16.70
C GLU A 139 -24.19 -17.88 15.34
N LEU A 140 -23.05 -18.18 14.73
CA LEU A 140 -22.99 -18.97 13.48
C LEU A 140 -23.10 -20.48 13.70
N GLY A 141 -22.74 -20.97 14.88
CA GLY A 141 -22.80 -22.38 15.25
C GLY A 141 -24.12 -22.80 15.92
N ARG A 142 -25.09 -21.90 16.02
CA ARG A 142 -26.36 -22.07 16.71
C ARG A 142 -27.51 -22.17 15.72
#